data_AF-A0AB38KK23-F1
#
_entry.id   AF-A0AB38KK23-F1
#
_cell.length_a   1.000
_cell.length_b   1.000
_cell.length_c   1.000
_cell.angle_alpha   90.00
_cell.angle_beta   90.00
_cell.angle_gamma   90.00
#
_symmetry.space_group_name_H-M   'P 1'
#
loop_
_entity.id
_entity.type
_entity.pdbx_description
1 polymer ?
#
loop_
_entity_poly.entity_id
_entity_poly.type
_entity_poly.pdbx_seq_one_letter_code
_entity_poly.pdbx_strand_id
1 'polypeptide(L)'
;MKIAFYKVKGNDKATFLDKLIAFFTSSWKERLNGDFLKSYSHCEIILDNLMISSSPRDKGVRIKEFKDTGRWDFIETNNTNEVKIKEFLYSQIGKKYDFLGILGFFTFTKDSEDKWFCSEIIVRALQIGGLVKLGDMNAGSSNPNKLYKKLKEL
;
A
#
# COMPACT_ATOMS: atom_id res chain seq x y z
N MET A 1 14.77 -3.60 4.86
CA MET A 1 13.33 -3.23 4.92
C MET A 1 12.52 -4.21 4.07
N LYS A 2 11.25 -4.43 4.40
CA LYS A 2 10.35 -5.22 3.53
C LYS A 2 8.99 -4.57 3.38
N ILE A 3 8.33 -4.85 2.27
CA ILE A 3 6.96 -4.39 2.00
C ILE A 3 6.01 -5.55 2.22
N ALA A 4 5.03 -5.37 3.10
CA ALA A 4 3.99 -6.34 3.39
C ALA A 4 2.74 -6.05 2.55
N PHE A 5 2.14 -7.08 1.98
CA PHE A 5 0.93 -7.01 1.17
C PHE A 5 -0.17 -7.89 1.77
N TYR A 6 -1.32 -7.30 2.06
CA TYR A 6 -2.41 -7.95 2.76
C TYR A 6 -3.27 -8.80 1.81
N LYS A 7 -3.35 -10.10 2.07
CA LYS A 7 -4.09 -11.07 1.25
C LYS A 7 -5.60 -10.95 1.44
N VAL A 8 -6.35 -11.05 0.34
CA VAL A 8 -7.81 -11.09 0.36
C VAL A 8 -8.32 -12.53 0.46
N LYS A 9 -7.76 -13.46 -0.33
CA LYS A 9 -8.09 -14.90 -0.28
C LYS A 9 -7.42 -15.58 0.91
N GLY A 10 -8.15 -16.52 1.53
CA GLY A 10 -7.63 -17.32 2.64
C GLY A 10 -7.45 -16.54 3.94
N ASN A 11 -8.01 -15.33 4.01
CA ASN A 11 -7.91 -14.45 5.16
C ASN A 11 -9.28 -14.32 5.84
N ASP A 12 -9.37 -14.90 7.03
CA ASP A 12 -10.53 -14.90 7.92
C ASP A 12 -10.97 -13.48 8.36
N LYS A 13 -10.04 -12.51 8.35
CA LYS A 13 -10.28 -11.12 8.73
C LYS A 13 -10.45 -10.16 7.55
N ALA A 14 -10.53 -10.69 6.32
CA ALA A 14 -10.82 -9.87 5.14
C ALA A 14 -12.25 -9.32 5.21
N THR A 15 -12.38 -8.00 5.24
CA THR A 15 -13.67 -7.32 5.33
C THR A 15 -14.33 -7.21 3.96
N PHE A 16 -15.61 -6.82 3.94
CA PHE A 16 -16.30 -6.50 2.68
C PHE A 16 -15.58 -5.38 1.90
N LEU A 17 -15.03 -4.39 2.60
CA LEU A 17 -14.23 -3.32 1.98
C LEU A 17 -12.96 -3.86 1.31
N ASP A 18 -12.29 -4.85 1.91
CA ASP A 18 -11.11 -5.49 1.30
C ASP A 18 -11.46 -6.19 -0.01
N LYS A 19 -12.61 -6.89 -0.03
CA LYS A 19 -13.10 -7.57 -1.24
C LYS A 19 -13.50 -6.58 -2.33
N LEU A 20 -14.09 -5.43 -1.96
CA LEU A 20 -14.39 -4.35 -2.90
C LEU A 20 -13.10 -3.77 -3.48
N ILE A 21 -12.13 -3.39 -2.64
CA ILE A 21 -10.84 -2.87 -3.12
C ILE A 21 -10.18 -3.87 -4.05
N ALA A 22 -10.18 -5.16 -3.70
CA ALA A 22 -9.67 -6.23 -4.56
C ALA A 22 -10.39 -6.24 -5.91
N PHE A 23 -11.73 -6.33 -5.90
CA PHE A 23 -12.54 -6.34 -7.12
C PHE A 23 -12.23 -5.15 -8.03
N PHE A 24 -12.20 -3.93 -7.49
CA PHE A 24 -11.98 -2.71 -8.29
C PHE A 24 -10.52 -2.52 -8.73
N THR A 25 -9.54 -3.04 -7.99
CA THR A 25 -8.13 -2.97 -8.38
C THR A 25 -7.71 -4.09 -9.34
N SER A 26 -8.46 -5.19 -9.41
CA SER A 26 -8.25 -6.26 -10.38
C SER A 26 -8.72 -5.88 -11.78
N SER A 27 -8.09 -6.51 -12.78
CA SER A 27 -8.46 -6.41 -14.18
C SER A 27 -9.82 -7.06 -14.46
N TRP A 28 -10.46 -6.69 -15.56
CA TRP A 28 -11.77 -7.24 -15.94
C TRP A 28 -11.76 -8.78 -16.06
N LYS A 29 -10.67 -9.36 -16.60
CA LYS A 29 -10.49 -10.82 -16.69
C LYS A 29 -10.42 -11.49 -15.32
N GLU A 30 -9.67 -10.91 -14.38
CA GLU A 30 -9.55 -11.43 -13.01
C GLU A 30 -10.88 -11.33 -12.24
N ARG A 31 -11.70 -10.31 -12.53
CA ARG A 31 -13.06 -10.20 -11.96
C ARG A 31 -13.96 -11.32 -12.46
N LEU A 32 -13.99 -11.55 -13.78
CA LEU A 32 -14.84 -12.57 -14.39
C LEU A 32 -14.50 -13.99 -13.94
N ASN A 33 -13.21 -14.29 -13.77
CA ASN A 33 -12.75 -15.61 -13.37
C ASN A 33 -12.71 -15.80 -11.83
N GLY A 34 -13.12 -14.81 -11.04
CA GLY A 34 -13.08 -14.85 -9.56
C GLY A 34 -11.67 -14.74 -8.96
N ASP A 35 -10.65 -14.55 -9.79
CA ASP A 35 -9.24 -14.44 -9.40
C ASP A 35 -8.92 -13.13 -8.67
N PHE A 36 -9.81 -12.14 -8.69
CA PHE A 36 -9.68 -10.92 -7.88
C PHE A 36 -9.48 -11.19 -6.39
N LEU A 37 -9.94 -12.35 -5.87
CA LEU A 37 -9.69 -12.74 -4.49
C LEU A 37 -8.21 -13.04 -4.22
N LYS A 38 -7.43 -13.43 -5.24
CA LYS A 38 -5.98 -13.64 -5.11
C LYS A 38 -5.18 -12.33 -5.04
N SER A 39 -5.85 -11.18 -5.18
CA SER A 39 -5.24 -9.85 -5.13
C SER A 39 -5.01 -9.37 -3.69
N TYR A 40 -4.28 -8.26 -3.58
CA TYR A 40 -3.98 -7.56 -2.33
C TYR A 40 -4.89 -6.34 -2.15
N SER A 41 -5.41 -6.14 -0.94
CA SER A 41 -6.25 -4.96 -0.62
C SER A 41 -5.49 -3.84 0.10
N HIS A 42 -4.34 -4.15 0.69
CA HIS A 42 -3.57 -3.21 1.49
C HIS A 42 -2.07 -3.53 1.42
N CYS A 43 -1.24 -2.54 1.71
CA CYS A 43 0.20 -2.72 1.84
C CYS A 43 0.76 -1.82 2.95
N GLU A 44 1.82 -2.29 3.61
CA GLU A 44 2.52 -1.57 4.68
C GLU A 44 4.05 -1.73 4.51
N ILE A 45 4.82 -0.71 4.88
CA ILE A 45 6.29 -0.81 4.99
C ILE A 45 6.61 -1.39 6.36
N ILE A 46 7.54 -2.36 6.40
CA ILE A 46 8.12 -2.88 7.64
C ILE A 46 9.56 -2.41 7.76
N LEU A 47 9.81 -1.61 8.79
CA LEU A 47 11.11 -1.06 9.14
C LEU A 47 11.31 -1.17 10.66
N ASP A 48 12.46 -1.70 11.11
CA ASP A 48 12.78 -1.84 12.55
C ASP A 48 11.67 -2.52 13.37
N ASN A 49 11.04 -3.56 12.82
CA ASN A 49 9.90 -4.27 13.44
C ASN A 49 8.64 -3.40 13.62
N LEU A 50 8.55 -2.27 12.93
CA LEU A 50 7.37 -1.41 12.87
C LEU A 50 6.72 -1.51 11.49
N MET A 51 5.39 -1.67 11.45
CA MET A 51 4.58 -1.53 10.25
C MET A 51 4.06 -0.11 10.15
N ILE A 52 4.31 0.53 9.01
CA ILE A 52 3.93 1.93 8.76
C ILE A 52 3.15 2.00 7.44
N SER A 53 1.96 2.59 7.50
CA SER A 53 1.11 2.82 6.34
C SER A 53 -0.02 3.79 6.67
N SER A 54 -0.78 4.17 5.63
CA SER A 54 -2.06 4.85 5.76
C SER A 54 -3.20 3.85 5.64
N SER A 55 -4.10 3.77 6.62
CA SER A 55 -5.18 2.76 6.62
C SER A 55 -6.56 3.34 6.83
N PRO A 56 -7.58 2.88 6.09
CA PRO A 56 -8.94 3.41 6.22
C PRO A 56 -9.54 3.08 7.59
N ARG A 57 -9.19 1.91 8.15
CA ARG A 57 -9.68 1.46 9.47
C ARG A 57 -9.22 2.36 10.61
N ASP A 58 -8.03 2.95 10.45
CA ASP A 58 -7.42 3.82 11.46
C ASP A 58 -7.43 5.29 11.06
N LYS A 59 -8.15 5.62 9.98
CA LYS A 59 -8.41 6.99 9.54
C LYS A 59 -7.17 7.83 9.20
N GLY A 60 -6.00 7.21 9.00
CA GLY A 60 -4.79 7.92 8.59
C GLY A 60 -3.51 7.10 8.61
N VAL A 61 -2.40 7.83 8.53
CA VAL A 61 -1.04 7.31 8.64
C VAL A 61 -0.73 6.96 10.09
N ARG A 62 -0.27 5.72 10.29
CA ARG A 62 -0.06 5.12 11.61
C ARG A 62 1.22 4.30 11.67
N ILE A 63 1.64 4.01 12.89
CA ILE A 63 2.69 3.04 13.20
C ILE A 63 2.11 1.95 14.10
N LYS A 64 2.45 0.69 13.83
CA LYS A 64 2.13 -0.47 14.67
C LYS A 64 3.34 -1.38 14.80
N GLU A 65 3.43 -2.14 15.87
CA GLU A 65 4.38 -3.24 15.95
C GLU A 65 4.05 -4.32 14.91
N PHE A 66 5.07 -4.79 14.21
CA PHE A 66 4.94 -5.90 13.29
C PHE A 66 4.65 -7.20 14.06
N LYS A 67 3.56 -7.86 13.65
CA LYS A 67 3.21 -9.21 14.09
C LYS A 67 2.87 -10.02 12.86
N ASP A 68 3.65 -11.08 12.60
CA ASP A 68 3.32 -11.98 11.51
C ASP A 68 2.09 -12.81 11.90
N THR A 69 1.01 -12.63 11.14
CA THR A 69 -0.23 -13.37 11.33
C THR A 69 -0.51 -14.35 10.20
N GLY A 70 0.43 -14.58 9.27
CA GLY A 70 0.26 -15.40 8.07
C GLY A 70 -0.64 -14.79 6.98
N ARG A 71 -1.17 -13.58 7.21
CA ARG A 71 -2.11 -12.88 6.31
C ARG A 71 -1.43 -11.97 5.29
N TRP A 72 -0.12 -11.86 5.39
CA TRP A 72 0.69 -10.97 4.57
C TRP A 72 1.59 -11.80 3.66
N ASP A 73 1.85 -11.27 2.48
CA ASP A 73 3.00 -11.67 1.67
C ASP A 73 4.04 -10.56 1.74
N PHE A 74 5.32 -10.93 1.68
CA PHE A 74 6.41 -9.99 1.88
C PHE A 74 7.29 -9.91 0.63
N ILE A 75 7.72 -8.70 0.29
CA ILE A 75 8.81 -8.47 -0.66
C ILE A 75 9.93 -7.77 0.09
N GLU A 76 11.10 -8.41 0.13
CA GLU A 76 12.32 -7.79 0.66
C GLU A 76 12.79 -6.70 -0.31
N THR A 77 13.13 -5.54 0.23
CA THR A 77 13.63 -4.41 -0.55
C THR A 77 15.02 -4.03 -0.06
N ASN A 78 16.01 -4.30 -0.89
CA ASN A 78 17.42 -4.00 -0.62
C ASN A 78 17.85 -2.73 -1.37
N ASN A 79 19.03 -2.19 -1.04
CA ASN A 79 19.64 -1.04 -1.73
C ASN A 79 18.81 0.26 -1.68
N THR A 80 18.11 0.49 -0.56
CA THR A 80 17.31 1.70 -0.35
C THR A 80 17.91 2.57 0.75
N ASN A 81 17.70 3.88 0.67
CA ASN A 81 18.05 4.77 1.78
C ASN A 81 16.95 4.72 2.86
N GLU A 82 17.07 3.73 3.75
CA GLU A 82 16.08 3.49 4.82
C GLU A 82 15.94 4.67 5.79
N VAL A 83 17.01 5.46 5.99
CA VAL A 83 16.97 6.66 6.84
C VAL A 83 16.00 7.70 6.28
N LYS A 84 16.15 8.05 4.99
CA LYS A 84 15.25 9.00 4.33
C LYS A 84 13.80 8.51 4.28
N ILE A 85 13.62 7.21 4.06
CA ILE A 85 12.30 6.56 4.11
C ILE A 85 11.67 6.75 5.48
N LYS A 86 12.42 6.46 6.55
CA LYS A 86 11.96 6.58 7.93
C LYS A 86 11.58 8.01 8.28
N GLU A 87 12.46 8.97 8.00
CA GLU A 87 12.22 10.40 8.22
C GLU A 87 10.95 10.88 7.52
N PHE A 88 10.80 10.50 6.24
CA PHE A 88 9.58 10.81 5.49
C PHE A 88 8.36 10.20 6.16
N LEU A 89 8.34 8.88 6.38
CA LEU A 89 7.17 8.19 6.95
C LEU A 89 6.79 8.75 8.32
N TYR A 90 7.77 9.09 9.15
CA TYR A 90 7.54 9.66 10.48
C TYR A 90 6.94 11.06 10.40
N SER A 91 7.37 11.88 9.44
CA SER A 91 6.79 13.20 9.19
C SER A 91 5.32 13.15 8.69
N GLN A 92 4.85 11.98 8.23
CA GLN A 92 3.48 11.79 7.75
C GLN A 92 2.53 11.24 8.83
N ILE A 93 3.02 10.83 10.01
CA ILE A 93 2.18 10.24 11.07
C ILE A 93 1.05 11.21 11.46
N GLY A 94 -0.16 10.68 11.62
CA GLY A 94 -1.34 11.47 12.02
C GLY A 94 -2.02 12.21 10.88
N LYS A 95 -1.43 12.23 9.68
CA LYS A 95 -2.12 12.73 8.48
C LYS A 95 -3.29 11.83 8.12
N LYS A 96 -4.34 12.44 7.55
CA LYS A 96 -5.64 11.80 7.36
C LYS A 96 -5.58 10.78 6.23
N TYR A 97 -6.47 9.79 6.30
CA TYR A 97 -6.66 8.86 5.20
C TYR A 97 -7.42 9.54 4.05
N ASP A 98 -7.06 9.24 2.80
CA ASP A 98 -7.83 9.72 1.66
C ASP A 98 -9.11 8.90 1.43
N PHE A 99 -10.16 9.24 2.17
CA PHE A 99 -11.50 8.66 2.00
C PHE A 99 -12.18 9.10 0.70
N LEU A 100 -11.82 10.26 0.14
CA LEU A 100 -12.38 10.73 -1.13
C LEU A 100 -11.87 9.88 -2.29
N GLY A 101 -10.61 9.43 -2.24
CA GLY A 101 -10.09 8.43 -3.16
C GLY A 101 -10.88 7.12 -3.16
N ILE A 102 -11.37 6.67 -1.99
CA ILE A 102 -12.24 5.48 -1.88
C ILE A 102 -13.65 5.74 -2.41
N LEU A 103 -14.30 6.85 -2.02
CA LEU A 103 -15.67 7.17 -2.42
C LEU A 103 -15.80 7.61 -3.90
N GLY A 104 -14.75 8.22 -4.46
CA GLY A 104 -14.59 8.52 -5.89
C GLY A 104 -13.96 7.38 -6.72
N PHE A 105 -13.70 6.24 -6.07
CA PHE A 105 -13.15 4.97 -6.56
C PHE A 105 -11.80 4.97 -7.32
N PHE A 106 -11.45 5.96 -8.13
CA PHE A 106 -10.12 6.18 -8.75
C PHE A 106 -9.98 7.61 -9.29
N THR A 107 -10.56 8.60 -8.62
CA THR A 107 -10.31 9.99 -9.02
C THR A 107 -8.90 10.38 -8.60
N PHE A 108 -8.14 10.92 -9.55
CA PHE A 108 -6.88 11.64 -9.36
C PHE A 108 -7.04 12.74 -8.31
N THR A 109 -7.07 12.39 -7.03
CA THR A 109 -6.96 13.35 -5.94
C THR A 109 -5.50 13.81 -5.97
N LYS A 110 -5.34 14.97 -6.61
CA LYS A 110 -4.15 15.84 -6.61
C LYS A 110 -3.29 15.54 -5.38
N ASP A 111 -2.01 15.14 -5.59
CA ASP A 111 -0.96 14.92 -4.57
C ASP A 111 -1.16 15.94 -3.45
N SER A 112 -1.97 15.59 -2.46
CA SER A 112 -2.25 16.45 -1.33
C SER A 112 -1.47 15.81 -0.23
N GLU A 113 -0.34 16.41 0.13
CA GLU A 113 0.51 15.86 1.17
C GLU A 113 -0.23 15.70 2.51
N ASP A 114 -1.45 16.21 2.64
CA ASP A 114 -2.33 16.12 3.81
C ASP A 114 -3.16 14.82 3.90
N LYS A 115 -3.23 14.03 2.82
CA LYS A 115 -3.97 12.76 2.79
C LYS A 115 -3.22 11.71 2.00
N TRP A 116 -3.22 10.47 2.50
CA TRP A 116 -2.48 9.37 1.87
C TRP A 116 -3.35 8.13 1.69
N PHE A 117 -3.25 7.50 0.52
CA PHE A 117 -3.62 6.11 0.33
C PHE A 117 -2.46 5.17 0.71
N CYS A 118 -2.77 3.89 0.97
CA CYS A 118 -1.79 2.93 1.50
C CYS A 118 -0.61 2.66 0.56
N SER A 119 -0.86 2.46 -0.73
CA SER A 119 0.20 2.24 -1.71
C SER A 119 0.88 3.54 -2.12
N GLU A 120 0.17 4.65 -2.07
CA GLU A 120 0.68 5.96 -2.47
C GLU A 120 1.82 6.42 -1.55
N ILE A 121 1.59 6.40 -0.23
CA ILE A 121 2.63 6.76 0.75
C ILE A 121 3.84 5.83 0.65
N ILE A 122 3.63 4.55 0.35
CA ILE A 122 4.72 3.57 0.18
C ILE A 122 5.49 3.85 -1.10
N VAL A 123 4.82 4.09 -2.23
CA VAL A 123 5.50 4.47 -3.49
C VAL A 123 6.31 5.74 -3.30
N ARG A 124 5.73 6.76 -2.64
CA ARG A 124 6.44 8.01 -2.36
C ARG A 124 7.66 7.79 -1.47
N ALA A 125 7.53 6.99 -0.42
CA ALA A 125 8.64 6.61 0.44
C ALA A 125 9.74 5.88 -0.35
N LEU A 126 9.38 4.90 -1.18
CA LEU A 126 10.31 4.16 -2.03
C LEU A 126 11.02 5.04 -3.06
N GLN A 127 10.35 6.08 -3.56
CA GLN A 127 10.95 7.09 -4.44
C GLN A 127 11.98 7.95 -3.71
N ILE A 128 11.63 8.41 -2.50
CA ILE A 128 12.55 9.16 -1.63
C ILE A 128 13.77 8.31 -1.25
N GLY A 129 13.55 7.01 -1.01
CA GLY A 129 14.60 6.04 -0.72
C GLY A 129 15.43 5.60 -1.93
N GLY A 130 15.07 6.01 -3.14
CA GLY A 130 15.80 5.72 -4.38
C GLY A 130 15.55 4.35 -5.00
N LEU A 131 14.62 3.54 -4.48
CA LEU A 131 14.30 2.21 -5.04
C LEU A 131 13.46 2.30 -6.32
N VAL A 132 12.50 3.22 -6.32
CA VAL A 132 11.59 3.44 -7.45
C VAL A 132 11.90 4.83 -8.01
N LYS A 133 12.17 4.96 -9.32
CA LYS A 133 12.46 6.29 -9.87
C LYS A 133 11.20 7.14 -9.96
N LEU A 134 11.36 8.45 -9.80
CA LEU A 134 10.31 9.42 -10.10
C LEU A 134 9.98 9.31 -11.60
N GLY A 135 8.74 8.95 -11.94
CA GLY A 135 8.29 8.70 -13.32
C GLY A 135 8.02 7.23 -13.66
N ASP A 136 8.70 6.28 -13.00
CA ASP A 136 8.45 4.84 -13.20
C ASP A 136 7.10 4.40 -12.63
N MET A 137 6.62 5.13 -11.63
CA MET A 137 5.34 4.90 -11.00
C MET A 137 4.78 6.22 -10.44
N ASN A 138 3.53 6.54 -10.78
CA ASN A 138 2.82 7.65 -10.16
C ASN A 138 2.17 7.17 -8.86
N ALA A 139 2.53 7.80 -7.73
CA ALA A 139 2.07 7.44 -6.40
C ALA A 139 0.54 7.53 -6.27
N GLY A 140 -0.07 8.64 -6.69
CA GLY A 140 -1.52 8.89 -6.59
C GLY A 140 -2.39 7.96 -7.44
N SER A 141 -1.81 7.28 -8.44
CA SER A 141 -2.52 6.27 -9.27
C SER A 141 -2.17 4.82 -8.91
N SER A 142 -1.33 4.64 -7.89
CA SER A 142 -0.85 3.34 -7.44
C SER A 142 -1.93 2.59 -6.66
N ASN A 143 -1.86 1.27 -6.68
CA ASN A 143 -2.63 0.40 -5.78
C ASN A 143 -1.72 -0.76 -5.33
N PRO A 144 -2.11 -1.54 -4.29
CA PRO A 144 -1.26 -2.59 -3.75
C PRO A 144 -0.81 -3.61 -4.79
N ASN A 145 -1.69 -3.97 -5.73
CA ASN A 145 -1.38 -4.95 -6.78
C ASN A 145 -0.40 -4.41 -7.83
N LYS A 146 -0.56 -3.15 -8.25
CA LYS A 146 0.41 -2.50 -9.16
C LYS A 146 1.78 -2.39 -8.51
N LEU A 147 1.83 -2.00 -7.24
CA LEU A 147 3.07 -1.90 -6.48
C LEU A 147 3.74 -3.28 -6.34
N TYR A 148 2.97 -4.31 -5.97
CA TYR A 148 3.47 -5.68 -5.86
C TYR A 148 4.12 -6.16 -7.16
N LYS A 149 3.44 -5.98 -8.30
CA LYS A 149 3.97 -6.35 -9.62
C LYS A 149 5.27 -5.59 -9.93
N LYS A 150 5.28 -4.27 -9.71
CA LYS A 150 6.47 -3.45 -9.93
C LYS A 150 7.67 -3.90 -9.09
N LEU A 151 7.47 -4.21 -7.81
CA LEU A 151 8.56 -4.66 -6.94
C LEU A 151 9.08 -6.06 -7.26
N LYS A 152 8.26 -6.92 -7.89
CA LYS A 152 8.69 -8.23 -8.39
C LYS A 152 9.59 -8.14 -9.64
N GLU A 153 9.58 -7.02 -10.34
CA GLU A 153 10.33 -6.77 -11.56
C GLU A 153 11.68 -6.07 -11.31
N LEU A 154 11.91 -5.58 -10.09
CA LEU A 154 13.16 -4.93 -9.66
C LEU A 154 14.16 -5.96 -9.15
#